data_AF-A0A942RXK9-F1
#
_entry.id   AF-A0A942RXK9-F1
#
_cell.length_a   1.000
_cell.length_b   1.000
_cell.length_c   1.000
_cell.angle_alpha   90.00
_cell.angle_beta   90.00
_cell.angle_gamma   90.00
#
_symmetry.space_group_name_H-M   'P 1'
#
loop_
_entity.id
_entity.type
_entity.pdbx_description
1 polymer ?
#
loop_
_entity_poly.entity_id
_entity_poly.type
_entity_poly.pdbx_seq_one_letter_code
_entity_poly.pdbx_strand_id
1 'polypeptide(L)' 'MPYINLNDSLNLLSKLTLRRFWNGLKVYTSFNLSKLISKPIQWGMPVSISFEPTTSCNLRCPECPSGLREFTRPT' A
#
# COMPACT_ATOMS: atom_id res chain seq x y z
N MET A 1 -19.38 -0.35 14.11
CA MET A 1 -18.46 0.69 14.63
C MET A 1 -17.07 0.05 14.71
N PRO A 2 -16.01 0.62 14.13
CA PRO A 2 -14.68 0.04 14.26
C PRO A 2 -14.25 0.10 15.73
N TYR A 3 -14.09 -1.06 16.35
CA TYR A 3 -13.54 -1.18 17.70
C TYR A 3 -12.02 -1.11 17.63
N ILE A 4 -11.40 -0.29 18.50
CA ILE A 4 -9.95 -0.22 18.60
C ILE A 4 -9.47 -1.51 19.28
N ASN A 5 -8.96 -2.44 18.47
CA ASN A 5 -8.31 -3.63 19.00
C ASN A 5 -6.90 -3.26 19.48
N LEU A 6 -6.75 -3.15 20.80
CA LEU A 6 -5.47 -2.82 21.44
C LEU A 6 -4.39 -3.85 21.11
N ASN A 7 -4.74 -5.13 20.99
CA ASN A 7 -3.78 -6.20 20.68
C ASN A 7 -3.25 -6.07 19.26
N ASP A 8 -4.12 -5.75 18.29
CA ASP A 8 -3.68 -5.52 16.91
C ASP A 8 -2.84 -4.25 16.79
N SER A 9 -3.20 -3.19 17.53
CA SER A 9 -2.46 -1.94 17.55
C SER A 9 -1.04 -2.13 18.10
N LEU A 10 -0.90 -2.87 19.21
CA LEU A 10 0.40 -3.23 19.79
C LEU A 10 1.22 -4.13 18.86
N ASN A 11 0.58 -5.11 18.22
CA ASN A 11 1.22 -5.96 17.22
C ASN A 11 1.74 -5.13 16.04
N LEU A 12 0.95 -4.19 15.52
CA LEU A 12 1.35 -3.32 14.42
C LEU A 12 2.53 -2.43 14.81
N LEU A 13 2.48 -1.83 16.01
CA LEU A 13 3.55 -1.00 16.54
C LEU A 13 4.87 -1.80 16.65
N SER A 14 4.79 -3.06 17.08
CA SER A 14 5.97 -3.94 17.21
C SER A 14 6.68 -4.23 15.88
N LYS A 15 5.97 -4.12 14.74
CA LYS A 15 6.53 -4.35 13.39
C LYS A 15 7.07 -3.07 12.73
N LEU A 16 6.90 -1.93 13.38
CA LEU A 16 7.37 -0.64 12.90
C LEU A 16 8.84 -0.45 13.29
N THR A 17 9.75 -0.88 12.40
CA THR A 17 11.19 -0.70 12.60
C THR A 17 11.62 0.72 12.27
N LEU A 18 12.72 1.20 12.89
CA LEU A 18 13.29 2.52 12.60
C LEU A 18 13.58 2.73 11.10
N ARG A 19 14.00 1.68 10.39
CA ARG A 19 14.22 1.73 8.93
C ARG A 19 12.93 1.96 8.15
N ARG A 20 11.84 1.30 8.53
CA ARG A 20 10.52 1.47 7.91
C ARG A 20 9.95 2.85 8.19
N PHE A 21 10.09 3.34 9.44
CA PHE A 21 9.70 4.69 9.81
C PHE A 21 10.47 5.74 9.00
N TRP A 22 11.79 5.60 8.90
CA TRP A 22 12.61 6.52 8.11
C TRP A 22 12.26 6.52 6.63
N ASN A 23 12.00 5.35 6.04
CA ASN A 23 11.52 5.24 4.66
C ASN A 23 10.16 5.93 4.48
N GLY A 24 9.22 5.72 5.42
CA GLY A 24 7.93 6.40 5.41
C GLY A 24 8.06 7.92 5.50
N LEU A 25 8.96 8.42 6.35
CA LEU A 25 9.24 9.85 6.46
C LEU A 25 9.84 10.42 5.17
N LYS A 26 10.73 9.69 4.49
CA LYS A 26 11.26 10.08 3.17
C LYS A 26 10.15 10.21 2.14
N VAL A 27 9.25 9.22 2.05
CA VAL A 27 8.13 9.26 1.11
C VAL A 27 7.17 10.42 1.41
N TYR A 28 6.86 10.64 2.69
CA TYR A 28 5.98 11.74 3.10
C TYR A 28 6.58 13.11 2.79
N THR A 29 7.85 13.32 3.13
CA THR A 29 8.53 14.59 2.85
C THR A 29 8.72 14.80 1.35
N SER A 30 9.12 13.78 0.60
CA SER A 30 9.29 13.88 -0.85
C SER A 30 7.98 14.16 -1.58
N PHE A 31 6.85 13.59 -1.12
CA PHE A 31 5.53 13.89 -1.67
C PHE A 31 5.11 15.35 -1.46
N ASN A 32 5.24 15.87 -0.22
CA ASN A 32 4.88 17.25 0.06
C ASN A 32 5.76 18.24 -0.71
N LEU A 33 7.04 17.93 -0.85
CA LEU A 33 8.00 18.74 -1.61
C LEU A 33 7.70 18.68 -3.12
N SER A 34 7.36 17.49 -3.64
CA SER A 34 6.90 17.32 -5.03
C SER A 34 5.64 18.12 -5.32
N LYS A 35 4.68 18.11 -4.38
CA LYS A 35 3.43 18.88 -4.47
C LYS A 35 3.70 20.39 -4.51
N LEU A 36 4.67 20.88 -3.75
CA LEU A 36 5.02 22.30 -3.72
C LEU A 36 5.76 22.74 -4.99
N ILE A 37 6.72 21.95 -5.47
CA ILE A 37 7.58 22.30 -6.61
C ILE A 37 6.95 21.91 -7.96
N SER A 38 5.85 21.13 -7.94
CA SER A 38 5.24 20.53 -9.14
C SER A 38 6.23 19.70 -9.97
N LYS A 39 7.25 19.13 -9.30
CA LYS A 39 8.23 18.22 -9.90
C LYS A 39 8.20 16.89 -9.16
N PRO A 40 8.21 15.74 -9.85
CA PRO A 40 8.17 14.44 -9.19
C PRO A 40 9.52 14.14 -8.52
N ILE A 41 9.54 14.18 -7.19
CA ILE A 41 10.70 13.88 -6.34
C ILE A 41 10.34 12.65 -5.49
N GLN A 42 10.98 11.52 -5.76
CA GLN A 42 10.76 10.25 -5.06
C GLN A 42 12.08 9.77 -4.43
N TRP A 43 12.20 9.91 -3.10
CA TRP A 43 13.43 9.55 -2.37
C TRP A 43 13.33 8.23 -1.60
N GLY A 44 12.12 7.75 -1.34
CA GLY A 44 11.85 6.52 -0.59
C GLY A 44 11.32 5.41 -1.47
N MET A 45 11.42 4.18 -0.97
CA MET A 45 10.75 3.01 -1.56
C MET A 45 9.27 3.02 -1.18
N PRO A 46 8.38 2.40 -1.98
CA PRO A 46 6.97 2.26 -1.63
C PRO A 46 6.80 1.58 -0.26
N VAL A 47 5.97 2.17 0.60
CA VAL A 47 5.75 1.71 1.98
C VAL A 47 5.03 0.35 2.03
N SER A 48 4.13 0.11 1.07
CA SER A 48 3.42 -1.15 0.87
C SER A 48 3.21 -1.37 -0.62
N ILE A 49 3.48 -2.59 -1.08
CA ILE A 49 3.12 -3.05 -2.42
C ILE A 49 2.24 -4.27 -2.25
N SER A 50 1.09 -4.25 -2.91
CA SER A 50 0.21 -5.40 -3.03
C SER A 50 0.03 -5.66 -4.52
N PHE A 51 0.25 -6.92 -4.92
CA PHE A 51 0.06 -7.38 -6.29
C PHE A 51 -0.91 -8.55 -6.26
N GLU A 52 -1.90 -8.53 -7.13
CA GLU A 52 -2.80 -9.65 -7.37
C GLU A 52 -2.34 -10.32 -8.67
N PRO A 53 -1.54 -11.40 -8.61
CA PRO A 53 -0.91 -11.97 -9.80
C PRO A 53 -1.85 -12.86 -10.63
N THR A 54 -3.05 -13.15 -10.11
CA THR A 54 -4.01 -14.06 -10.74
C THR A 54 -5.14 -13.29 -11.38
N THR A 55 -5.43 -13.56 -12.65
CA THR A 55 -6.57 -12.96 -13.36
C THR A 55 -7.94 -13.53 -12.97
N SER A 56 -7.96 -14.60 -12.17
CA SER A 56 -9.17 -15.30 -11.77
C SER A 56 -9.22 -15.45 -10.25
N CYS A 57 -10.23 -14.86 -9.62
CA CYS A 57 -10.59 -15.11 -8.22
C CYS A 57 -11.84 -15.98 -8.13
N ASN A 58 -11.82 -17.01 -7.26
CA ASN A 58 -12.94 -17.94 -7.09
C ASN A 58 -14.17 -17.29 -6.45
N LEU A 59 -13.98 -16.37 -5.51
CA LEU A 59 -15.08 -15.70 -4.80
C LEU A 59 -15.87 -14.71 -5.68
N ARG A 60 -15.28 -14.22 -6.78
CA ARG A 60 -15.91 -13.22 -7.69
C ARG A 60 -16.47 -11.99 -6.96
N CYS A 61 -15.77 -11.52 -5.94
CA CYS A 61 -16.16 -10.32 -5.20
C CYS A 61 -16.16 -9.09 -6.13
N PRO A 62 -17.16 -8.19 -6.05
CA PRO A 62 -17.23 -6.98 -6.88
C PRO A 62 -16.25 -5.88 -6.44
N GLU A 63 -15.47 -6.12 -5.38
CA GLU A 63 -14.55 -5.13 -4.79
C GLU A 63 -13.14 -5.20 -5.39
N CYS A 64 -12.78 -6.27 -6.11
CA CYS A 64 -11.45 -6.45 -6.68
C CYS A 64 -11.48 -6.80 -8.18
N PRO A 65 -10.51 -6.31 -8.97
CA PRO A 65 -10.44 -6.54 -10.41
C PRO A 65 -10.25 -8.03 -10.79
N SER A 66 -9.58 -8.80 -9.94
CA SER A 66 -9.46 -10.26 -10.08
C SER A 66 -10.81 -10.99 -9.93
N GLY A 67 -11.71 -10.45 -9.10
CA GLY A 67 -13.08 -10.95 -8.92
C GLY A 67 -13.99 -10.59 -10.08
N LEU A 68 -13.84 -9.37 -10.60
CA LEU A 68 -14.55 -8.87 -11.78
C LEU A 68 -14.05 -9.46 -13.11
N ARG A 69 -12.90 -10.16 -13.10
CA ARG A 69 -12.24 -10.74 -14.29
C ARG A 69 -11.89 -9.68 -15.34
N GLU A 70 -11.50 -8.50 -14.89
CA GLU A 70 -11.05 -7.40 -15.76
C GLU A 70 -9.63 -7.63 -16.30
N PHE A 71 -8.84 -8.46 -15.64
CA PHE A 71 -7.49 -8.77 -16.08
C PHE A 71 -7.48 -9.76 -17.26
N THR A 72 -7.03 -9.30 -18.43
CA THR A 72 -6.76 -10.14 -19.60
C THR A 72 -5.26 -10.37 -19.77
N ARG A 73 -4.83 -11.61 -19.98
CA ARG A 73 -3.43 -11.92 -20.33
C ARG A 73 -3.36 -12.25 -21.83
N PRO A 74 -2.51 -11.57 -22.63
CA PRO A 74 -2.22 -12.01 -23.99
C PRO A 74 -1.50 -13.36 -23.93
N THR A 75 -2.01 -14.36 -24.65
CA THR A 75 -1.42 -15.70 -24.79
C THR A 75 -0.32 -15.70 -25.83
#